data_AF-A0A8T8SGI6-F1
#
_entry.id   AF-A0A8T8SGI6-F1
#
_cell.length_a   1.000
_cell.length_b   1.000
_cell.length_c   1.000
_cell.angle_alpha   90.00
_cell.angle_beta   90.00
_cell.angle_gamma   90.00
#
_symmetry.space_group_name_H-M   'P 1'
#
loop_
_entity.id
_entity.type
_entity.pdbx_description
1 polymer ?
#
loop_
_entity_poly.entity_id
_entity_poly.type
_entity_poly.pdbx_seq_one_letter_code
_entity_poly.pdbx_strand_id
1 'polypeptide(L)'
;MPIWATPAMALQFIGWNSSVSDYSLGWLGNPHEIRLLKSTIRYRKSGSAYGTEQGTKPATLGLALFDNPVGILSWFLQVFHEWSDPRAPAFHDGHSHARTTDQLPGASVEGDGVGRHGQSSVRLGVSESSAPVNRDSAISDETILVNATIYALTDSIQTSFLPYYESEFMWPQIGRDKEWNRDIKGKPYGHSSFPYELAGGPRSWISRCGVNLVFYREHDQGGHFAALDNSEGLARDLKDFFNEHYKRA
;
A
#
# COMPACT_ATOMS: atom_id res chain seq x y z
N MET A 1 22.00 -5.22 -8.90
CA MET A 1 22.97 -5.48 -7.81
C MET A 1 22.56 -6.69 -7.00
N PRO A 2 23.50 -7.48 -6.45
CA PRO A 2 23.12 -8.55 -5.55
C PRO A 2 22.25 -7.98 -4.43
N ILE A 3 21.39 -8.83 -3.91
CA ILE A 3 20.31 -8.54 -2.96
C ILE A 3 20.78 -7.75 -1.71
N TRP A 4 22.08 -7.64 -1.44
CA TRP A 4 22.65 -6.82 -0.38
C TRP A 4 22.85 -5.32 -0.72
N ALA A 5 22.51 -4.85 -1.91
CA ALA A 5 22.85 -3.48 -2.31
C ALA A 5 21.70 -2.45 -2.23
N THR A 6 20.48 -2.89 -1.99
CA THR A 6 19.46 -2.07 -1.31
C THR A 6 19.71 -2.23 0.18
N PRO A 7 20.01 -1.16 0.93
CA PRO A 7 20.28 -1.31 2.35
C PRO A 7 19.12 -1.99 3.09
N ALA A 8 17.84 -1.77 2.74
CA ALA A 8 16.72 -2.57 3.27
C ALA A 8 16.89 -4.10 3.18
N MET A 9 17.56 -4.62 2.16
CA MET A 9 17.83 -6.04 1.99
C MET A 9 19.21 -6.46 2.53
N ALA A 10 20.20 -5.57 2.53
CA ALA A 10 21.44 -5.76 3.30
C ALA A 10 21.11 -5.99 4.79
N LEU A 11 20.15 -5.23 5.30
CA LEU A 11 19.61 -5.34 6.64
C LEU A 11 18.99 -6.73 6.86
N GLN A 12 18.21 -7.26 5.91
CA GLN A 12 17.68 -8.62 5.96
C GLN A 12 18.79 -9.70 6.04
N PHE A 13 19.90 -9.56 5.31
CA PHE A 13 21.00 -10.54 5.30
C PHE A 13 21.88 -10.53 6.54
N ILE A 14 21.99 -9.39 7.26
CA ILE A 14 22.73 -9.30 8.54
C ILE A 14 21.86 -9.65 9.75
N GLY A 15 20.65 -10.19 9.55
CA GLY A 15 19.75 -10.55 10.64
C GLY A 15 19.08 -9.34 11.31
N TRP A 16 18.66 -8.34 10.53
CA TRP A 16 17.79 -7.24 10.96
C TRP A 16 16.41 -7.79 11.36
N ASN A 17 16.37 -8.44 12.52
CA ASN A 17 15.16 -8.76 13.25
C ASN A 17 14.71 -7.50 13.96
N SER A 18 13.60 -6.91 13.50
CA SER A 18 12.53 -6.18 14.22
C SER A 18 12.84 -5.28 15.44
N SER A 19 14.09 -5.00 15.77
CA SER A 19 14.56 -4.39 17.03
C SER A 19 15.25 -3.04 16.81
N VAL A 20 15.16 -2.50 15.60
CA VAL A 20 15.49 -1.09 15.36
C VAL A 20 14.37 -0.27 15.94
N SER A 21 14.59 0.17 17.18
CA SER A 21 13.65 1.01 17.90
C SER A 21 13.35 2.27 17.10
N ASP A 22 12.15 2.82 17.24
CA ASP A 22 11.77 4.11 16.65
C ASP A 22 12.85 5.20 16.89
N TYR A 23 13.59 5.10 17.99
CA TYR A 23 14.72 5.97 18.34
C TYR A 23 15.89 5.91 17.37
N SER A 24 16.25 4.72 16.86
CA SER A 24 17.38 4.56 15.93
C SER A 24 17.07 5.03 14.51
N LEU A 25 15.79 5.05 14.11
CA LEU A 25 15.35 5.69 12.87
C LEU A 25 15.42 7.22 12.93
N GLY A 26 15.32 7.81 14.13
CA GLY A 26 15.45 9.26 14.34
C GLY A 26 16.80 9.84 13.90
N TRP A 27 17.85 9.00 13.81
CA TRP A 27 19.19 9.40 13.37
C TRP A 27 19.27 9.66 11.85
N LEU A 28 18.28 9.22 11.07
CA LEU A 28 18.21 9.46 9.63
C LEU A 28 17.76 10.89 9.29
N GLY A 29 17.24 11.64 10.27
CA GLY A 29 16.99 13.08 10.18
C GLY A 29 15.83 13.52 9.27
N ASN A 30 15.54 12.83 8.15
CA ASN A 30 14.43 13.15 7.26
C ASN A 30 13.13 12.48 7.74
N PRO A 31 12.10 13.24 8.16
CA PRO A 31 10.82 12.69 8.62
C PRO A 31 10.08 11.85 7.57
N HIS A 32 10.23 12.18 6.29
CA HIS A 32 9.65 11.42 5.18
C HIS A 32 10.26 10.02 5.08
N GLU A 33 11.59 9.94 5.03
CA GLU A 33 12.31 8.67 4.96
C GLU A 33 12.05 7.79 6.19
N ILE A 34 11.86 8.40 7.37
CA ILE A 34 11.47 7.68 8.59
C ILE A 34 10.09 7.03 8.42
N ARG A 35 9.08 7.76 7.92
CA ARG A 35 7.74 7.18 7.67
C ARG A 35 7.80 6.04 6.66
N LEU A 36 8.54 6.24 5.57
CA LEU A 36 8.75 5.25 4.52
C LEU A 36 9.37 3.96 5.07
N LEU A 37 10.45 4.08 5.85
CA LEU A 37 11.11 2.92 6.46
C LEU A 37 10.21 2.20 7.46
N LYS A 38 9.41 2.92 8.23
CA LYS A 38 8.41 2.30 9.13
C LYS A 38 7.36 1.52 8.36
N SER A 39 6.89 2.03 7.22
CA SER A 39 5.96 1.30 6.35
C SER A 39 6.60 0.02 5.81
N THR A 40 7.82 0.13 5.26
CA THR A 40 8.57 -1.03 4.75
C THR A 40 8.81 -2.10 5.81
N ILE A 41 9.17 -1.71 7.04
CA ILE A 41 9.38 -2.65 8.15
C ILE A 41 8.06 -3.33 8.53
N ARG A 42 6.96 -2.58 8.60
CA ARG A 42 5.63 -3.12 8.92
C ARG A 42 5.17 -4.14 7.87
N TYR A 43 5.25 -3.79 6.60
CA TYR A 43 4.90 -4.68 5.49
C TYR A 43 5.68 -6.00 5.55
N ARG A 44 6.99 -5.92 5.79
CA ARG A 44 7.82 -7.14 5.93
C ARG A 44 7.42 -8.00 7.11
N LYS A 45 7.04 -7.40 8.24
CA LYS A 45 6.70 -8.13 9.46
C LYS A 45 5.36 -8.86 9.35
N SER A 46 4.34 -8.25 8.73
CA SER A 46 2.97 -8.81 8.75
C SER A 46 2.24 -8.78 7.41
N GLY A 47 2.58 -7.87 6.49
CA GLY A 47 1.83 -7.67 5.25
C GLY A 47 2.34 -8.49 4.04
N SER A 48 3.44 -9.22 4.17
CA SER A 48 4.10 -9.90 3.04
C SER A 48 3.62 -11.33 2.75
N ALA A 49 2.81 -11.92 3.65
CA ALA A 49 2.40 -13.33 3.55
C ALA A 49 1.62 -13.65 2.27
N TYR A 50 0.82 -12.70 1.76
CA TYR A 50 0.05 -12.87 0.53
C TYR A 50 0.96 -13.20 -0.67
N GLY A 51 2.15 -12.57 -0.74
CA GLY A 51 3.09 -12.74 -1.85
C GLY A 51 3.70 -14.14 -1.86
N THR A 52 4.00 -14.68 -0.68
CA THR A 52 4.47 -16.06 -0.52
C THR A 52 3.42 -17.07 -0.99
N GLU A 53 2.16 -16.88 -0.62
CA GLU A 53 1.07 -17.78 -1.03
C GLU A 53 0.87 -17.75 -2.55
N GLN A 54 0.79 -16.55 -3.14
CA GLN A 54 0.66 -16.38 -4.60
C GLN A 54 1.89 -16.90 -5.35
N GLY A 55 3.08 -16.72 -4.78
CA GLY A 55 4.35 -17.15 -5.38
C GLY A 55 4.61 -18.65 -5.31
N THR A 56 4.04 -19.37 -4.34
CA THR A 56 4.33 -20.79 -4.13
C THR A 56 3.17 -21.72 -4.50
N LYS A 57 1.93 -21.27 -4.33
CA LYS A 57 0.70 -22.05 -4.55
C LYS A 57 -0.37 -21.27 -5.34
N PRO A 58 -0.03 -20.62 -6.48
CA PRO A 58 -0.96 -19.78 -7.22
C PRO A 58 -2.22 -20.52 -7.67
N ALA A 59 -2.08 -21.78 -8.11
CA ALA A 59 -3.21 -22.58 -8.57
C ALA A 59 -4.20 -22.94 -7.44
N THR A 60 -3.68 -23.26 -6.25
CA THR A 60 -4.53 -23.60 -5.09
C THR A 60 -5.35 -22.39 -4.66
N LEU A 61 -4.70 -21.23 -4.48
CA LEU A 61 -5.40 -20.01 -4.09
C LEU A 61 -6.33 -19.50 -5.20
N GLY A 62 -5.90 -19.58 -6.46
CA GLY A 62 -6.70 -19.19 -7.61
C GLY A 62 -8.01 -19.97 -7.72
N LEU A 63 -7.94 -21.30 -7.61
CA LEU A 63 -9.13 -22.15 -7.63
C LEU A 63 -10.06 -21.91 -6.44
N ALA A 64 -9.53 -21.56 -5.26
CA ALA A 64 -10.33 -21.25 -4.08
C ALA A 64 -11.10 -19.92 -4.20
N LEU A 65 -10.61 -18.99 -5.03
CA LEU A 65 -11.20 -17.66 -5.22
C LEU A 65 -12.01 -17.53 -6.52
N PHE A 66 -11.84 -18.46 -7.47
CA PHE A 66 -12.35 -18.37 -8.85
C PHE A 66 -13.85 -18.08 -8.94
N ASP A 67 -14.69 -18.77 -8.17
CA ASP A 67 -16.15 -18.60 -8.16
C ASP A 67 -16.66 -17.93 -6.87
N ASN A 68 -15.78 -17.28 -6.12
CA ASN A 68 -16.06 -16.77 -4.79
C ASN A 68 -15.87 -15.25 -4.71
N PRO A 69 -16.87 -14.44 -5.13
CA PRO A 69 -16.76 -12.98 -5.15
C PRO A 69 -16.59 -12.38 -3.74
N VAL A 70 -17.12 -13.02 -2.70
CA VAL A 70 -16.93 -12.59 -1.30
C VAL A 70 -15.49 -12.86 -0.85
N GLY A 71 -14.90 -13.97 -1.29
CA GLY A 71 -13.49 -14.31 -1.06
C GLY A 71 -12.56 -13.33 -1.77
N ILE A 72 -12.83 -13.01 -3.04
CA ILE A 72 -12.10 -12.00 -3.81
C ILE A 72 -12.19 -10.64 -3.10
N LEU A 73 -13.39 -10.21 -2.72
CA LEU A 73 -13.56 -8.95 -2.00
C LEU A 73 -12.77 -8.96 -0.69
N SER A 74 -12.87 -10.03 0.12
CA SER A 74 -12.13 -10.16 1.37
C SER A 74 -10.61 -10.04 1.17
N TRP A 75 -10.09 -10.64 0.10
CA TRP A 75 -8.67 -10.54 -0.28
C TRP A 75 -8.26 -9.12 -0.69
N PHE A 76 -9.16 -8.35 -1.29
CA PHE A 76 -8.91 -6.95 -1.68
C PHE A 76 -9.02 -6.00 -0.49
N LEU A 77 -10.01 -6.22 0.40
CA LEU A 77 -10.24 -5.39 1.58
C LEU A 77 -8.97 -5.28 2.44
N GLN A 78 -8.30 -6.40 2.73
CA GLN A 78 -7.06 -6.38 3.51
C GLN A 78 -5.95 -5.57 2.79
N VAL A 79 -5.84 -5.71 1.47
CA VAL A 79 -4.79 -5.09 0.66
C VAL A 79 -4.95 -3.57 0.66
N PHE A 80 -6.16 -3.08 0.39
CA PHE A 80 -6.45 -1.64 0.43
C PHE A 80 -6.31 -1.08 1.84
N HIS A 81 -6.73 -1.82 2.86
CA HIS A 81 -6.60 -1.37 4.25
C HIS A 81 -5.14 -1.23 4.68
N GLU A 82 -4.29 -2.20 4.35
CA GLU A 82 -2.91 -2.25 4.83
C GLU A 82 -1.96 -1.38 4.02
N TRP A 83 -2.19 -1.21 2.71
CA TRP A 83 -1.19 -0.63 1.80
C TRP A 83 -1.45 0.82 1.42
N SER A 84 -2.62 1.36 1.76
CA SER A 84 -2.97 2.77 1.52
C SER A 84 -2.41 3.67 2.62
N ASP A 85 -2.46 4.99 2.42
CA ASP A 85 -2.12 5.96 3.46
C ASP A 85 -2.98 5.72 4.72
N PRO A 86 -2.39 5.41 5.90
CA PRO A 86 -3.15 5.05 7.10
C PRO A 86 -3.94 6.22 7.70
N ARG A 87 -3.67 7.46 7.27
CA ARG A 87 -4.50 8.62 7.66
C ARG A 87 -5.80 8.65 6.89
N ALA A 88 -5.88 7.91 5.80
CA ALA A 88 -6.92 7.92 4.80
C ALA A 88 -7.53 6.50 4.73
N PRO A 89 -8.15 6.03 5.84
CA PRO A 89 -8.54 4.63 5.96
C PRO A 89 -9.50 4.25 4.84
N ALA A 90 -9.19 3.12 4.19
CA ALA A 90 -9.96 2.58 3.07
C ALA A 90 -11.43 2.26 3.42
N PHE A 91 -11.74 2.13 4.71
CA PHE A 91 -13.10 1.96 5.22
C PHE A 91 -13.49 3.20 6.00
N HIS A 92 -14.47 3.92 5.49
CA HIS A 92 -15.17 4.90 6.30
C HIS A 92 -16.18 4.16 7.18
N ASP A 93 -16.10 4.35 8.48
CA ASP A 93 -17.14 3.94 9.41
C ASP A 93 -18.38 4.80 9.16
N GLY A 94 -19.15 4.40 8.15
CA GLY A 94 -20.39 5.02 7.73
C GLY A 94 -21.49 4.92 8.80
N HIS A 95 -21.35 5.70 9.87
CA HIS A 95 -22.46 6.29 10.60
C HIS A 95 -22.41 7.81 10.44
N SER A 96 -22.22 8.28 9.20
CA SER A 96 -22.53 9.66 8.83
C SER A 96 -23.30 9.70 7.51
N HIS A 97 -24.36 8.88 7.42
CA HIS A 97 -25.55 9.41 6.76
C HIS A 97 -26.02 10.59 7.61
N ALA A 98 -25.72 11.80 7.14
CA ALA A 98 -26.50 12.96 7.53
C ALA A 98 -27.96 12.64 7.17
N ARG A 99 -28.70 12.10 8.14
CA ARG A 99 -30.15 12.17 8.12
C ARG A 99 -30.45 13.66 8.16
N THR A 100 -30.72 14.24 7.01
CA THR A 100 -31.46 15.49 6.90
C THR A 100 -32.69 15.29 7.77
N THR A 101 -32.73 15.99 8.90
CA THR A 101 -33.88 15.96 9.81
C THR A 101 -35.01 16.71 9.12
N ASP A 102 -35.68 16.05 8.18
CA ASP A 102 -37.00 16.48 7.76
C ASP A 102 -38.00 16.00 8.80
N GLN A 103 -38.62 17.01 9.40
CA GLN A 103 -39.67 16.93 10.39
C GLN A 103 -40.80 16.02 9.95
N LEU A 104 -41.21 15.09 10.83
CA LEU A 104 -42.62 14.74 10.98
C LEU A 104 -42.96 14.62 12.48
N PRO A 105 -44.20 14.98 12.87
CA PRO A 105 -44.50 15.46 14.21
C PRO A 105 -45.00 14.35 15.16
N GLY A 106 -44.69 14.52 16.44
CA GLY A 106 -45.53 14.16 17.58
C GLY A 106 -45.95 12.69 17.73
N ALA A 107 -45.22 11.94 18.55
CA ALA A 107 -45.83 10.87 19.36
C ALA A 107 -44.98 10.65 20.62
N SER A 108 -45.47 11.17 21.74
CA SER A 108 -45.03 10.85 23.09
C SER A 108 -45.65 9.52 23.53
N VAL A 109 -44.83 8.56 23.98
CA VAL A 109 -45.25 7.49 24.90
C VAL A 109 -44.06 7.15 25.82
N GLU A 110 -44.35 7.13 27.12
CA GLU A 110 -43.47 6.82 28.24
C GLU A 110 -43.12 5.32 28.36
N GLY A 111 -41.98 5.06 29.03
CA GLY A 111 -41.71 3.96 29.98
C GLY A 111 -42.08 2.50 29.67
N ASP A 112 -41.08 1.62 29.61
CA ASP A 112 -40.83 0.64 30.70
C ASP A 112 -39.64 -0.28 30.36
N GLY A 113 -38.81 -0.56 31.38
CA GLY A 113 -37.56 -1.30 31.24
C GLY A 113 -37.74 -2.81 31.33
N VAL A 114 -36.95 -3.56 30.53
CA VAL A 114 -36.49 -4.92 30.84
C VAL A 114 -35.12 -5.11 30.17
N GLY A 115 -34.09 -5.39 30.97
CA GLY A 115 -32.74 -5.68 30.48
C GLY A 115 -32.62 -7.04 29.78
N ARG A 116 -31.68 -7.15 28.85
CA ARG A 116 -31.05 -8.42 28.43
C ARG A 116 -29.77 -8.18 27.62
N HIS A 117 -28.70 -8.80 28.12
CA HIS A 117 -27.46 -9.22 27.45
C HIS A 117 -26.71 -8.22 26.57
N GLY A 118 -25.72 -7.56 27.18
CA GLY A 118 -24.65 -6.87 26.47
C GLY A 118 -23.79 -7.87 25.66
N GLN A 119 -23.84 -7.74 24.33
CA GLN A 119 -22.80 -8.27 23.47
C GLN A 119 -21.59 -7.33 23.58
N SER A 120 -20.54 -7.82 24.22
CA SER A 120 -19.21 -7.20 24.21
C SER A 120 -18.68 -7.27 22.77
N SER A 121 -18.77 -6.18 22.03
CA SER A 121 -18.02 -6.02 20.79
C SER A 121 -16.54 -5.92 21.15
N VAL A 122 -15.75 -6.95 20.83
CA VAL A 122 -14.29 -6.90 20.90
C VAL A 122 -13.82 -5.84 19.91
N ARG A 123 -13.51 -4.64 20.38
CA ARG A 123 -12.81 -3.63 19.59
C ARG A 123 -11.35 -4.10 19.45
N LEU A 124 -10.97 -4.50 18.24
CA LEU A 124 -9.57 -4.70 17.86
C LEU A 124 -8.90 -3.32 17.95
N GLY A 125 -8.27 -3.04 19.09
CA GLY A 125 -7.54 -1.80 19.32
C GLY A 125 -6.26 -1.77 18.51
N VAL A 126 -6.32 -1.20 17.31
CA VAL A 126 -5.12 -0.69 16.63
C VAL A 126 -4.86 0.69 17.23
N SER A 127 -3.66 0.92 17.77
CA SER A 127 -3.33 2.24 18.34
C SER A 127 -3.44 3.32 17.26
N GLU A 128 -4.41 4.21 17.41
CA GLU A 128 -4.63 5.32 16.49
C GLU A 128 -3.39 6.22 16.47
N SER A 129 -2.81 6.33 15.28
CA SER A 129 -1.79 7.32 14.96
C SER A 129 -2.37 8.71 15.17
N SER A 130 -1.69 9.57 15.94
CA SER A 130 -2.06 10.96 16.21
C SER A 130 -1.99 11.91 14.99
N ALA A 131 -1.85 11.36 13.78
CA ALA A 131 -1.87 12.13 12.56
C ALA A 131 -3.32 12.46 12.17
N PRO A 132 -3.59 13.67 11.64
CA PRO A 132 -4.94 14.07 11.24
C PRO A 132 -5.49 13.09 10.19
N VAL A 133 -6.77 12.73 10.33
CA VAL A 133 -7.50 11.92 9.33
C VAL A 133 -7.48 12.67 8.01
N ASN A 134 -6.83 12.09 7.00
CA ASN A 134 -6.85 12.54 5.64
C ASN A 134 -8.18 12.13 5.01
N ARG A 135 -9.10 13.08 4.87
CA ARG A 135 -10.41 12.86 4.22
C ARG A 135 -10.33 12.89 2.69
N ASP A 136 -9.16 13.14 2.13
CA ASP A 136 -8.92 13.28 0.70
C ASP A 136 -8.39 11.97 0.07
N SER A 137 -8.50 10.83 0.77
CA SER A 137 -8.29 9.52 0.14
C SER A 137 -9.31 9.34 -0.98
N ALA A 138 -8.87 9.09 -2.21
CA ALA A 138 -9.79 8.73 -3.28
C ALA A 138 -10.24 7.25 -3.22
N ILE A 139 -9.70 6.47 -2.27
CA ILE A 139 -10.08 5.07 -2.09
C ILE A 139 -11.34 5.00 -1.24
N SER A 140 -12.47 4.81 -1.90
CA SER A 140 -13.78 4.59 -1.28
C SER A 140 -14.16 3.10 -1.30
N ASP A 141 -15.19 2.74 -0.53
CA ASP A 141 -15.81 1.41 -0.59
C ASP A 141 -16.21 1.04 -2.02
N GLU A 142 -16.72 2.01 -2.79
CA GLU A 142 -17.06 1.84 -4.21
C GLU A 142 -15.83 1.51 -5.05
N THR A 143 -14.71 2.22 -4.87
CA THR A 143 -13.45 1.93 -5.57
C THR A 143 -13.00 0.50 -5.31
N ILE A 144 -13.10 0.01 -4.07
CA ILE A 144 -12.71 -1.35 -3.71
C ILE A 144 -13.66 -2.37 -4.37
N LEU A 145 -14.97 -2.14 -4.30
CA LEU A 145 -15.98 -2.99 -4.92
C LEU A 145 -15.82 -3.07 -6.44
N VAL A 146 -15.54 -1.94 -7.10
CA VAL A 146 -15.28 -1.88 -8.54
C VAL A 146 -14.06 -2.73 -8.88
N ASN A 147 -12.95 -2.59 -8.14
CA ASN A 147 -11.75 -3.40 -8.37
C ASN A 147 -12.01 -4.90 -8.18
N ALA A 148 -12.66 -5.30 -7.08
CA ALA A 148 -13.02 -6.70 -6.85
C ALA A 148 -13.95 -7.24 -7.95
N THR A 149 -14.90 -6.43 -8.43
CA THR A 149 -15.83 -6.78 -9.49
C THR A 149 -15.13 -6.97 -10.83
N ILE A 150 -14.16 -6.12 -11.18
CA ILE A 150 -13.34 -6.30 -12.38
C ILE A 150 -12.67 -7.68 -12.35
N TYR A 151 -12.09 -8.08 -11.22
CA TYR A 151 -11.44 -9.37 -11.08
C TYR A 151 -12.42 -10.54 -11.19
N ALA A 152 -13.60 -10.42 -10.56
CA ALA A 152 -14.63 -11.46 -10.61
C ALA A 152 -15.26 -11.60 -12.00
N LEU A 153 -15.48 -10.51 -12.74
CA LEU A 153 -16.11 -10.55 -14.07
C LEU A 153 -15.15 -10.94 -15.20
N THR A 154 -13.85 -10.83 -14.97
CA THR A 154 -12.81 -11.13 -15.97
C THR A 154 -12.08 -12.45 -15.70
N ASP A 155 -12.48 -13.18 -14.66
CA ASP A 155 -11.82 -14.41 -14.18
C ASP A 155 -10.30 -14.24 -13.99
N SER A 156 -9.87 -13.02 -13.66
CA SER A 156 -8.45 -12.65 -13.69
C SER A 156 -7.72 -12.92 -12.36
N ILE A 157 -8.44 -13.32 -11.30
CA ILE A 157 -7.84 -13.56 -9.98
C ILE A 157 -6.71 -14.59 -10.06
N GLN A 158 -6.93 -15.75 -10.67
CA GLN A 158 -5.91 -16.79 -10.79
C GLN A 158 -4.74 -16.35 -11.68
N THR A 159 -5.01 -15.74 -12.84
CA THR A 159 -3.95 -15.28 -13.75
C THR A 159 -3.12 -14.15 -13.15
N SER A 160 -3.70 -13.34 -12.27
CA SER A 160 -3.01 -12.24 -11.58
C SER A 160 -1.95 -12.71 -10.57
N PHE A 161 -1.97 -13.98 -10.17
CA PHE A 161 -0.98 -14.55 -9.26
C PHE A 161 0.28 -15.05 -9.99
N LEU A 162 0.21 -15.26 -11.30
CA LEU A 162 1.34 -15.77 -12.09
C LEU A 162 2.59 -14.87 -12.02
N PRO A 163 2.49 -13.53 -12.05
CA PRO A 163 3.64 -12.67 -11.84
C PRO A 163 4.37 -12.96 -10.52
N TYR A 164 3.67 -13.28 -9.44
CA TYR A 164 4.27 -13.66 -8.16
C TYR A 164 5.00 -15.00 -8.24
N TYR A 165 4.39 -15.98 -8.89
CA TYR A 165 5.04 -17.28 -9.13
C TYR A 165 6.32 -17.11 -9.93
N GLU A 166 6.25 -16.44 -11.08
CA GLU A 166 7.42 -16.19 -11.93
C GLU A 166 8.49 -15.38 -11.19
N SER A 167 8.06 -14.34 -10.49
CA SER A 167 8.98 -13.49 -9.75
C SER A 167 9.60 -14.19 -8.56
N GLU A 168 8.97 -15.15 -7.87
CA GLU A 168 9.66 -15.97 -6.84
C GLU A 168 10.88 -16.71 -7.43
N PHE A 169 10.79 -17.22 -8.67
CA PHE A 169 11.93 -17.82 -9.36
C PHE A 169 12.95 -16.77 -9.85
N MET A 170 12.50 -15.57 -10.20
CA MET A 170 13.37 -14.47 -10.65
C MET A 170 13.97 -13.64 -9.51
N TRP A 171 13.36 -13.59 -8.32
CA TRP A 171 13.76 -12.76 -7.18
C TRP A 171 15.21 -13.01 -6.76
N PRO A 172 15.69 -14.27 -6.73
CA PRO A 172 17.10 -14.54 -6.53
C PRO A 172 17.98 -13.91 -7.63
N GLN A 173 17.50 -13.78 -8.86
CA GLN A 173 18.26 -13.23 -9.99
C GLN A 173 18.22 -11.70 -10.06
N ILE A 174 17.20 -11.06 -9.48
CA ILE A 174 17.03 -9.60 -9.47
C ILE A 174 18.30 -8.95 -8.93
N GLY A 175 18.98 -8.27 -9.86
CA GLY A 175 20.21 -7.55 -9.63
C GLY A 175 21.50 -8.38 -9.51
N ARG A 176 21.47 -9.71 -9.46
CA ARG A 176 22.67 -10.52 -9.74
C ARG A 176 23.03 -10.51 -11.23
N ASP A 177 22.01 -10.35 -12.07
CA ASP A 177 22.20 -10.10 -13.50
C ASP A 177 22.79 -8.69 -13.73
N LYS A 178 24.00 -8.65 -14.30
CA LYS A 178 24.69 -7.40 -14.68
C LYS A 178 24.00 -6.71 -15.86
N GLU A 179 23.18 -7.43 -16.62
CA GLU A 179 22.47 -6.93 -17.79
C GLU A 179 21.09 -6.35 -17.46
N TRP A 180 20.55 -6.60 -16.26
CA TRP A 180 19.20 -6.13 -15.85
C TRP A 180 19.00 -4.62 -16.07
N ASN A 181 20.05 -3.83 -15.78
CA ASN A 181 20.02 -2.37 -15.96
C ASN A 181 20.62 -1.91 -17.30
N ARG A 182 21.10 -2.80 -18.17
CA ARG A 182 21.82 -2.44 -19.40
C ARG A 182 20.98 -1.49 -20.25
N ASP A 183 19.72 -1.84 -20.47
CA ASP A 183 18.86 -1.14 -21.41
C ASP A 183 18.26 0.16 -20.85
N ILE A 184 18.34 0.35 -19.53
CA ILE A 184 17.92 1.59 -18.84
C ILE A 184 19.10 2.47 -18.44
N LYS A 185 20.34 1.97 -18.57
CA LYS A 185 21.54 2.71 -18.18
C LYS A 185 21.64 4.03 -18.95
N GLY A 186 21.77 5.12 -18.22
CA GLY A 186 21.90 6.47 -18.79
C GLY A 186 20.58 7.13 -19.22
N LYS A 187 19.47 6.40 -19.34
CA LYS A 187 18.15 6.99 -19.63
C LYS A 187 17.67 7.79 -18.42
N PRO A 188 17.00 8.95 -18.63
CA PRO A 188 16.40 9.72 -17.54
C PRO A 188 15.52 8.84 -16.65
N TYR A 189 15.80 8.84 -15.35
CA TYR A 189 15.02 8.11 -14.35
C TYR A 189 14.43 9.12 -13.34
N GLY A 190 13.12 9.02 -13.12
CA GLY A 190 12.38 9.81 -12.15
C GLY A 190 11.80 8.94 -11.04
N HIS A 191 11.72 9.46 -9.82
CA HIS A 191 11.14 8.75 -8.68
C HIS A 191 10.24 9.66 -7.82
N SER A 192 8.99 9.25 -7.66
CA SER A 192 8.04 9.87 -6.73
C SER A 192 7.99 9.04 -5.46
N SER A 193 8.39 9.63 -4.34
CA SER A 193 8.51 8.95 -3.05
C SER A 193 7.29 9.26 -2.17
N PHE A 194 6.46 8.25 -1.95
CA PHE A 194 5.26 8.32 -1.11
C PHE A 194 5.54 7.71 0.27
N PRO A 195 5.11 8.34 1.38
CA PRO A 195 5.59 8.04 2.72
C PRO A 195 5.11 6.69 3.27
N TYR A 196 4.11 6.06 2.66
CA TYR A 196 3.55 4.78 3.11
C TYR A 196 3.72 3.63 2.10
N GLU A 197 4.59 3.78 1.10
CA GLU A 197 4.96 2.69 0.17
C GLU A 197 5.57 1.49 0.93
N LEU A 198 5.24 0.27 0.47
CA LEU A 198 5.55 -1.03 1.10
C LEU A 198 7.02 -1.44 0.98
N ALA A 199 7.65 -1.04 -0.12
CA ALA A 199 9.02 -1.41 -0.46
C ALA A 199 9.90 -0.19 -0.75
N GLY A 200 9.61 0.93 -0.07
CA GLY A 200 10.35 2.17 -0.24
C GLY A 200 11.64 2.25 0.58
N GLY A 201 12.49 3.20 0.22
CA GLY A 201 13.68 3.54 0.99
C GLY A 201 14.22 4.95 0.65
N PRO A 202 15.19 5.43 1.45
CA PRO A 202 15.85 6.72 1.26
C PRO A 202 16.30 7.01 -0.17
N ARG A 203 16.32 8.30 -0.55
CA ARG A 203 16.82 8.75 -1.87
C ARG A 203 18.22 8.20 -2.16
N SER A 204 19.06 8.18 -1.13
CA SER A 204 20.44 7.70 -1.22
C SER A 204 20.56 6.23 -1.64
N TRP A 205 19.53 5.41 -1.40
CA TRP A 205 19.51 4.01 -1.81
C TRP A 205 19.20 3.87 -3.29
N ILE A 206 18.24 4.66 -3.78
CA ILE A 206 17.86 4.70 -5.19
C ILE A 206 19.04 5.15 -6.04
N SER A 207 19.76 6.19 -5.63
CA SER A 207 20.97 6.66 -6.33
C SER A 207 22.06 5.59 -6.42
N ARG A 208 22.09 4.61 -5.51
CA ARG A 208 23.04 3.49 -5.55
C ARG A 208 22.64 2.41 -6.55
N CYS A 209 21.38 2.35 -6.98
CA CYS A 209 20.87 1.36 -7.94
C CYS A 209 21.47 1.45 -9.36
N GLY A 210 22.36 2.40 -9.62
CA GLY A 210 23.00 2.57 -10.92
C GLY A 210 22.07 3.15 -11.99
N VAL A 211 21.02 3.86 -11.55
CA VAL A 211 20.07 4.59 -12.40
C VAL A 211 20.53 6.04 -12.58
N ASN A 212 20.18 6.65 -13.72
CA ASN A 212 20.40 8.09 -13.94
C ASN A 212 19.25 8.89 -13.32
N LEU A 213 19.24 9.00 -11.99
CA LEU A 213 18.21 9.69 -11.22
C LEU A 213 18.28 11.21 -11.47
N VAL A 214 17.45 11.71 -12.37
CA VAL A 214 17.37 13.14 -12.74
C VAL A 214 16.23 13.87 -12.05
N PHE A 215 15.20 13.13 -11.61
CA PHE A 215 14.03 13.68 -10.95
C PHE A 215 13.72 12.88 -9.69
N TYR A 216 13.46 13.57 -8.59
CA TYR A 216 13.04 12.94 -7.34
C TYR A 216 12.18 13.91 -6.55
N ARG A 217 11.03 13.44 -6.07
CA ARG A 217 10.11 14.25 -5.26
C ARG A 217 9.57 13.44 -4.08
N GLU A 218 9.51 14.08 -2.93
CA GLU A 218 8.89 13.52 -1.72
C GLU A 218 7.47 14.08 -1.59
N HIS A 219 6.54 13.24 -1.15
CA HIS A 219 5.16 13.62 -0.89
C HIS A 219 4.85 13.50 0.60
N ASP A 220 4.00 14.37 1.10
CA ASP A 220 3.55 14.30 2.49
C ASP A 220 2.43 13.28 2.69
N GLN A 221 1.80 12.80 1.62
CA GLN A 221 0.72 11.81 1.62
C GLN A 221 0.78 10.83 0.46
N GLY A 222 0.20 9.65 0.67
CA GLY A 222 0.16 8.55 -0.29
C GLY A 222 0.80 7.27 0.23
N GLY A 223 0.16 6.14 -0.07
CA GLY A 223 0.70 4.80 0.11
C GLY A 223 1.07 4.13 -1.20
N HIS A 224 0.93 2.82 -1.24
CA HIS A 224 1.25 1.98 -2.39
C HIS A 224 0.42 2.32 -3.62
N PHE A 225 -0.85 2.63 -3.40
CA PHE A 225 -1.78 3.03 -4.45
C PHE A 225 -1.68 4.54 -4.72
N ALA A 226 -0.49 5.04 -5.01
CA ALA A 226 -0.24 6.48 -5.18
C ALA A 226 -1.20 7.17 -6.17
N ALA A 227 -1.60 6.47 -7.24
CA ALA A 227 -2.55 6.97 -8.22
C ALA A 227 -3.98 7.14 -7.66
N LEU A 228 -4.32 6.48 -6.56
CA LEU A 228 -5.58 6.60 -5.83
C LEU A 228 -5.41 7.49 -4.59
N ASP A 229 -4.39 7.26 -3.77
CA ASP A 229 -4.18 8.01 -2.51
C ASP A 229 -3.73 9.46 -2.73
N ASN A 230 -3.00 9.73 -3.82
CA ASN A 230 -2.47 11.06 -4.12
C ASN A 230 -2.36 11.24 -5.65
N SER A 231 -3.52 11.10 -6.30
CA SER A 231 -3.65 11.16 -7.77
C SER A 231 -3.09 12.46 -8.36
N GLU A 232 -3.37 13.60 -7.73
CA GLU A 232 -2.87 14.91 -8.15
C GLU A 232 -1.35 15.02 -8.03
N GLY A 233 -0.78 14.53 -6.92
CA GLY A 233 0.67 14.51 -6.70
C GLY A 233 1.37 13.68 -7.77
N LEU A 234 0.91 12.44 -7.99
CA LEU A 234 1.50 11.57 -9.01
C LEU A 234 1.34 12.14 -10.43
N ALA A 235 0.16 12.67 -10.76
CA ALA A 235 -0.09 13.25 -12.09
C ALA A 235 0.77 14.49 -12.35
N ARG A 236 1.00 15.33 -11.33
CA ARG A 236 1.90 16.48 -11.42
C ARG A 236 3.35 16.03 -11.64
N ASP A 237 3.82 15.05 -10.88
CA ASP A 237 5.18 14.52 -11.01
C ASP A 237 5.46 13.98 -12.41
N LEU A 238 4.52 13.22 -12.97
CA LEU A 238 4.64 12.71 -14.34
C LEU A 238 4.74 13.87 -15.35
N LYS A 239 3.84 14.87 -15.25
CA LYS A 239 3.87 16.03 -16.14
C LYS A 239 5.20 16.77 -16.06
N ASP A 240 5.67 17.06 -14.85
CA ASP A 240 6.91 17.80 -14.64
C ASP A 240 8.12 17.02 -15.18
N PHE A 241 8.20 15.72 -14.86
CA PHE A 241 9.27 14.85 -15.36
C PHE A 241 9.32 14.81 -16.90
N PHE A 242 8.19 14.58 -17.55
CA PHE A 242 8.15 14.52 -19.02
C PHE A 242 8.38 15.89 -19.66
N ASN A 243 7.89 16.98 -19.08
CA ASN A 243 8.15 18.32 -19.59
C ASN A 243 9.64 18.68 -19.51
N GLU A 244 10.33 18.28 -18.45
CA GLU A 244 11.75 18.59 -18.24
C GLU A 244 12.69 17.68 -19.04
N HIS A 245 12.33 16.40 -19.19
CA HIS A 245 13.27 15.38 -19.68
C HIS A 245 12.87 14.71 -21.00
N TYR A 246 11.67 14.97 -21.52
CA TYR A 246 11.21 14.43 -22.79
C TYR A 246 11.04 15.53 -23.84
N LYS A 247 12.04 15.68 -24.70
CA LYS A 247 11.96 16.59 -25.84
C LYS A 247 11.06 15.96 -26.91
N ARG A 248 9.96 16.63 -27.26
CA ARG A 248 9.21 16.29 -28.47
C ARG A 248 10.12 16.51 -29.67
N ALA A 249 10.31 15.47 -30.48
CA ALA A 249 11.00 15.53 -31.76
C ALA A 249 10.19 16.34 -32.78
#